data_AF-A0A529ZGZ5-F1
#
_entry.id   AF-A0A529ZGZ5-F1
#
_cell.length_a   1.000
_cell.length_b   1.000
_cell.length_c   1.000
_cell.angle_alpha   90.00
_cell.angle_beta   90.00
_cell.angle_gamma   90.00
#
_symmetry.space_group_name_H-M   'P 1'
#
loop_
_entity.id
_entity.type
_entity.pdbx_description
1 polymer ?
#
loop_
_entity_poly.entity_id
_entity_poly.type
_entity_poly.pdbx_seq_one_letter_code
_entity_poly.pdbx_strand_id
1 'polypeptide(L)'
;LTPPSATLSCGTPHENQYASFDPLADVVPPAYTLCLPVPNGKTITLSPGTYCDKTLSGKITLNPGVYIMRNVVIKPGGNGSLSGQGVTIFLMENSQLYINANEQVNLSPPTSGPYAGITIYQAHGNTQALTLNGGSGSLVSGFIYAPDAAITYNGNSD
;
A
#
# COMPACT_ATOMS: atom_id res chain seq x y z
N LEU A 1 -5.32 -7.11 41.14
CA LEU A 1 -4.97 -7.31 39.72
C LEU A 1 -3.98 -6.22 39.33
N THR A 2 -2.69 -6.53 39.34
CA THR A 2 -1.61 -5.62 38.95
C THR A 2 -1.42 -5.66 37.43
N PRO A 3 -1.33 -4.52 36.73
CA PRO A 3 -1.06 -4.51 35.30
C PRO A 3 0.38 -4.98 35.03
N PRO A 4 0.66 -5.67 33.90
CA PRO A 4 2.02 -6.03 33.53
C PRO A 4 2.75 -4.76 33.05
N SER A 5 3.72 -4.30 33.83
CA SER A 5 4.68 -3.27 33.41
C SER A 5 5.73 -3.89 32.50
N ALA A 6 5.55 -3.79 31.19
CA ALA A 6 6.62 -4.00 30.24
C ALA A 6 7.55 -2.79 30.28
N THR A 7 8.65 -2.89 31.02
CA THR A 7 9.75 -1.93 30.93
C THR A 7 10.48 -2.16 29.62
N LEU A 8 10.05 -1.46 28.56
CA LEU A 8 10.81 -1.35 27.32
C LEU A 8 12.04 -0.47 27.61
N SER A 9 13.13 -1.10 28.05
CA SER A 9 14.44 -0.46 28.04
C SER A 9 14.84 -0.28 26.58
N CYS A 10 14.63 0.92 26.05
CA CYS A 10 15.28 1.32 24.83
C CYS A 10 16.77 1.49 25.18
N GLY A 11 17.65 0.74 24.51
CA GLY A 11 19.09 0.96 24.64
C GLY A 11 19.43 2.41 24.26
N THR A 12 20.54 2.93 24.79
CA THR A 12 21.03 4.25 24.40
C THR A 12 21.13 4.34 22.87
N PRO A 13 20.69 5.44 22.22
CA PRO A 13 20.91 5.61 20.79
C PRO A 13 22.41 5.50 20.51
N HIS A 14 22.83 4.57 19.65
CA HIS A 14 24.21 4.50 19.22
C HIS A 14 24.37 5.48 18.06
N GLU A 15 25.02 6.60 18.31
CA GLU A 15 25.46 7.52 17.27
C GLU A 15 26.59 6.87 16.46
N ASN A 16 26.68 7.15 15.15
CA ASN A 16 27.63 6.54 14.21
C ASN A 16 27.41 5.05 13.90
N GLN A 17 26.20 4.51 14.04
CA GLN A 17 25.88 3.26 13.34
C GLN A 17 25.91 3.50 11.84
N TYR A 18 26.43 2.53 11.08
CA TYR A 18 26.18 2.48 9.64
C TYR A 18 24.67 2.58 9.41
N ALA A 19 24.25 3.34 8.39
CA ALA A 19 22.85 3.36 8.01
C ALA A 19 22.36 1.91 7.92
N SER A 20 21.28 1.60 8.65
CA SER A 20 20.67 0.27 8.59
C SER A 20 20.51 -0.09 7.11
N PHE A 21 21.08 -1.22 6.68
CA PHE A 21 20.80 -1.76 5.36
C PHE A 21 19.29 -1.84 5.24
N ASP A 22 18.73 -1.15 4.26
CA ASP A 22 17.30 -1.21 3.99
C ASP A 22 17.01 -2.63 3.48
N PRO A 23 16.36 -3.48 4.30
CA PRO A 23 16.15 -4.88 3.94
C PRO A 23 15.22 -5.03 2.73
N LEU A 24 14.56 -3.96 2.30
CA LEU A 24 13.68 -3.92 1.14
C LEU A 24 14.28 -3.14 -0.05
N ALA A 25 15.50 -2.60 0.06
CA ALA A 25 16.15 -1.87 -1.05
C ALA A 25 16.43 -2.77 -2.27
N ASP A 26 16.63 -4.07 -2.07
CA ASP A 26 16.82 -5.05 -3.15
C ASP A 26 15.50 -5.58 -3.73
N VAL A 27 14.34 -5.12 -3.26
CA VAL A 27 13.06 -5.50 -3.86
C VAL A 27 12.95 -4.87 -5.25
N VAL A 28 13.15 -5.70 -6.26
CA VAL A 28 13.00 -5.30 -7.67
C VAL A 28 11.52 -5.41 -8.07
N PRO A 29 10.88 -4.31 -8.50
CA PRO A 29 9.54 -4.35 -9.07
C PRO A 29 9.48 -5.29 -10.28
N PRO A 30 8.36 -6.00 -10.49
CA PRO A 30 8.21 -6.85 -11.65
C PRO A 30 8.22 -6.02 -12.94
N ALA A 31 8.72 -6.62 -14.03
CA ALA A 31 8.69 -6.00 -15.34
C ALA A 31 7.25 -5.70 -15.78
N TYR A 32 7.06 -4.57 -16.47
CA TYR A 32 5.75 -4.16 -16.93
C TYR A 32 5.20 -5.12 -17.99
N THR A 33 3.91 -5.43 -17.89
CA THR A 33 3.16 -6.15 -18.91
C THR A 33 2.28 -5.19 -19.70
N LEU A 34 1.52 -5.71 -20.68
CA LEU A 34 0.53 -4.91 -21.39
C LEU A 34 -0.49 -4.34 -20.41
N CYS A 35 -0.83 -3.06 -20.59
CA CYS A 35 -1.84 -2.38 -19.77
C CYS A 35 -3.21 -3.06 -19.96
N LEU A 36 -3.76 -3.60 -18.87
CA LEU A 36 -5.05 -4.26 -18.85
C LEU A 36 -6.19 -3.23 -18.83
N PRO A 37 -7.34 -3.54 -19.45
CA PRO A 37 -8.52 -2.70 -19.35
C PRO A 37 -9.09 -2.71 -17.93
N VAL A 38 -9.63 -1.56 -17.50
CA VAL A 38 -10.36 -1.43 -16.25
C VAL A 38 -11.87 -1.49 -16.55
N PRO A 39 -12.65 -2.32 -15.84
CA PRO A 39 -14.11 -2.33 -15.97
C PRO A 39 -14.74 -0.96 -15.75
N ASN A 40 -15.77 -0.64 -16.53
CA ASN A 40 -16.54 0.59 -16.35
C ASN A 40 -17.47 0.48 -15.14
N GLY A 41 -17.55 1.55 -14.33
CA GLY A 41 -18.50 1.66 -13.22
C GLY A 41 -17.86 2.09 -11.90
N LYS A 42 -18.67 2.08 -10.84
CA LYS A 42 -18.24 2.39 -9.46
C LYS A 42 -17.96 1.15 -8.61
N THR A 43 -18.09 -0.04 -9.17
CA THR A 43 -17.69 -1.30 -8.54
C THR A 43 -16.77 -2.01 -9.53
N ILE A 44 -15.49 -2.07 -9.20
CA ILE A 44 -14.43 -2.51 -10.08
C ILE A 44 -13.74 -3.70 -9.42
N THR A 45 -13.67 -4.83 -10.12
CA THR A 45 -12.85 -5.96 -9.71
C THR A 45 -11.69 -6.11 -10.69
N LEU A 46 -10.47 -6.07 -10.18
CA LEU A 46 -9.25 -6.20 -10.97
C LEU A 46 -8.62 -7.57 -10.74
N SER A 47 -7.95 -8.07 -11.79
CA SER A 47 -7.11 -9.26 -11.71
C SER A 47 -5.64 -8.83 -11.73
N PRO A 48 -4.71 -9.65 -11.21
CA PRO A 48 -3.29 -9.30 -11.19
C PRO A 48 -2.75 -8.92 -12.57
N GLY A 49 -1.96 -7.85 -12.62
CA GLY A 49 -1.42 -7.33 -13.88
C GLY A 49 -1.06 -5.84 -13.83
N THR A 50 -0.77 -5.29 -15.00
CA THR A 50 -0.37 -3.89 -15.17
C THR A 50 -1.57 -3.02 -15.55
N TYR A 51 -1.76 -1.90 -14.85
CA TYR A 51 -2.78 -0.90 -15.13
C TYR A 51 -2.12 0.46 -15.32
N CYS A 52 -2.53 1.21 -16.34
CA CYS A 52 -1.83 2.40 -16.80
C CYS A 52 -2.79 3.58 -17.00
N ASP A 53 -2.36 4.79 -16.65
CA ASP A 53 -2.97 6.06 -17.08
C ASP A 53 -4.48 6.18 -16.77
N LYS A 54 -4.87 5.83 -15.53
CA LYS A 54 -6.26 5.83 -15.07
C LYS A 54 -6.41 6.39 -13.67
N THR A 55 -7.61 6.86 -13.37
CA THR A 55 -8.07 7.09 -12.00
C THR A 55 -9.06 6.01 -11.61
N LEU A 56 -8.75 5.23 -10.57
CA LEU A 56 -9.64 4.23 -10.01
C LEU A 56 -10.47 4.88 -8.89
N SER A 57 -11.79 4.73 -8.96
CA SER A 57 -12.73 5.27 -7.98
C SER A 57 -13.90 4.32 -7.72
N GLY A 58 -14.64 4.55 -6.64
CA GLY A 58 -15.71 3.69 -6.16
C GLY A 58 -15.20 2.54 -5.28
N LYS A 59 -15.84 1.38 -5.38
CA LYS A 59 -15.51 0.15 -4.68
C LYS A 59 -14.58 -0.70 -5.55
N ILE A 60 -13.32 -0.73 -5.20
CA ILE A 60 -12.25 -1.42 -5.92
C ILE A 60 -11.92 -2.69 -5.14
N THR A 61 -12.04 -3.84 -5.80
CA THR A 61 -11.64 -5.16 -5.26
C THR A 61 -10.51 -5.72 -6.11
N LEU A 62 -9.43 -6.13 -5.45
CA LEU A 62 -8.27 -6.75 -6.07
C LEU A 62 -8.29 -8.24 -5.74
N ASN A 63 -8.34 -9.08 -6.77
CA ASN A 63 -8.10 -10.52 -6.61
C ASN A 63 -6.65 -10.75 -6.11
N PRO A 64 -6.37 -11.84 -5.38
CA PRO A 64 -5.02 -12.13 -4.88
C PRO A 64 -3.96 -12.11 -5.99
N GLY A 65 -2.83 -11.45 -5.75
CA GLY A 65 -1.70 -11.37 -6.67
C GLY A 65 -1.06 -9.99 -6.77
N VAL A 66 -0.25 -9.79 -7.81
CA VAL A 66 0.60 -8.60 -7.97
C VAL A 66 -0.02 -7.60 -8.94
N TYR A 67 -0.03 -6.34 -8.54
CA TYR A 67 -0.59 -5.23 -9.31
C TYR A 67 0.49 -4.20 -9.58
N ILE A 68 0.70 -3.87 -10.86
CA ILE A 68 1.61 -2.81 -11.27
C ILE A 68 0.78 -1.62 -11.74
N MET A 69 0.82 -0.55 -10.96
CA MET A 69 0.08 0.68 -11.23
C MET A 69 1.05 1.70 -11.81
N ARG A 70 0.89 2.06 -13.09
CA ARG A 70 1.79 2.98 -13.81
C ARG A 70 1.06 4.27 -14.17
N ASN A 71 1.44 5.40 -13.57
CA ASN A 71 0.72 6.66 -13.73
C ASN A 71 -0.79 6.53 -13.42
N VAL A 72 -1.12 5.77 -12.37
CA VAL A 72 -2.50 5.49 -11.93
C VAL A 72 -2.77 6.17 -10.60
N VAL A 73 -3.93 6.82 -10.48
CA VAL A 73 -4.41 7.41 -9.23
C VAL A 73 -5.48 6.50 -8.63
N ILE A 74 -5.21 5.90 -7.49
CA ILE A 74 -6.17 5.12 -6.71
C ILE A 74 -6.81 6.05 -5.68
N LYS A 75 -8.05 6.45 -5.95
CA LYS A 75 -8.83 7.36 -5.10
C LYS A 75 -10.30 6.91 -5.08
N PRO A 76 -10.67 6.01 -4.16
CA PRO A 76 -12.03 5.50 -4.05
C PRO A 76 -13.11 6.60 -4.03
N GLY A 77 -12.90 7.67 -3.25
CA GLY A 77 -13.82 8.81 -3.19
C GLY A 77 -15.12 8.53 -2.44
N GLY A 78 -15.60 9.50 -1.65
CA GLY A 78 -16.90 9.42 -0.98
C GLY A 78 -16.99 8.26 0.01
N ASN A 79 -17.86 7.27 -0.26
CA ASN A 79 -17.99 6.02 0.49
C ASN A 79 -17.35 4.84 -0.27
N GLY A 80 -16.31 5.12 -1.07
CA GLY A 80 -15.57 4.12 -1.83
C GLY A 80 -14.74 3.21 -0.94
N SER A 81 -14.25 2.11 -1.53
CA SER A 81 -13.42 1.16 -0.80
C SER A 81 -12.31 0.60 -1.67
N LEU A 82 -11.21 0.20 -1.04
CA LEU A 82 -10.13 -0.57 -1.67
C LEU A 82 -9.90 -1.84 -0.86
N SER A 83 -10.19 -3.00 -1.44
CA SER A 83 -10.03 -4.29 -0.77
C SER A 83 -9.20 -5.28 -1.59
N GLY A 84 -8.41 -6.10 -0.92
CA GLY A 84 -7.61 -7.16 -1.54
C GLY A 84 -6.88 -7.99 -0.51
N GLN A 85 -6.95 -9.31 -0.63
CA GLN A 85 -6.25 -10.24 0.25
C GLN A 85 -5.15 -10.95 -0.52
N GLY A 86 -3.95 -11.05 0.05
CA GLY A 86 -2.81 -11.64 -0.65
C GLY A 86 -2.37 -10.81 -1.86
N VAL A 87 -2.35 -9.48 -1.72
CA VAL A 87 -2.04 -8.55 -2.80
C VAL A 87 -0.77 -7.74 -2.52
N THR A 88 0.00 -7.50 -3.57
CA THR A 88 1.10 -6.53 -3.56
C THR A 88 0.83 -5.49 -4.63
N ILE A 89 0.81 -4.22 -4.24
CA ILE A 89 0.54 -3.08 -5.12
C ILE A 89 1.83 -2.30 -5.34
N PHE A 90 2.32 -2.29 -6.58
CA PHE A 90 3.45 -1.49 -7.02
C PHE A 90 2.96 -0.15 -7.60
N LEU A 91 3.26 0.97 -6.93
CA LEU A 91 2.98 2.32 -7.38
C LEU A 91 4.20 2.87 -8.14
N MET A 92 4.16 2.72 -9.46
CA MET A 92 5.23 3.11 -10.38
C MET A 92 5.01 4.51 -10.98
N GLU A 93 6.09 5.18 -11.35
CA GLU A 93 6.07 6.53 -11.96
C GLU A 93 5.35 7.56 -11.08
N ASN A 94 4.27 8.18 -11.57
CA ASN A 94 3.48 9.16 -10.81
C ASN A 94 2.23 8.53 -10.18
N SER A 95 2.22 7.21 -9.99
CA SER A 95 1.08 6.54 -9.36
C SER A 95 0.91 6.98 -7.92
N GLN A 96 -0.34 7.15 -7.50
CA GLN A 96 -0.69 7.64 -6.18
C GLN A 96 -1.78 6.78 -5.57
N LEU A 97 -1.68 6.53 -4.26
CA LEU A 97 -2.77 5.97 -3.47
C LEU A 97 -3.21 7.00 -2.43
N TYR A 98 -4.50 7.36 -2.51
CA TYR A 98 -5.12 8.34 -1.64
C TYR A 98 -6.41 7.77 -1.07
N ILE A 99 -6.35 7.34 0.19
CA ILE A 99 -7.48 6.91 1.00
C ILE A 99 -7.74 7.99 2.06
N ASN A 100 -8.95 8.55 2.11
CA ASN A 100 -9.28 9.58 3.10
C ASN A 100 -10.75 9.54 3.59
N ALA A 101 -11.01 10.22 4.70
CA ALA A 101 -12.34 10.43 5.30
C ALA A 101 -13.09 9.12 5.63
N ASN A 102 -14.18 8.83 4.92
CA ASN A 102 -15.06 7.67 5.19
C ASN A 102 -14.74 6.46 4.30
N GLU A 103 -13.66 6.53 3.53
CA GLU A 103 -13.25 5.46 2.63
C GLU A 103 -12.70 4.27 3.42
N GLN A 104 -13.01 3.06 2.99
CA GLN A 104 -12.52 1.84 3.65
C GLN A 104 -11.37 1.23 2.88
N VAL A 105 -10.27 0.89 3.58
CA VAL A 105 -9.16 0.13 3.00
C VAL A 105 -8.96 -1.17 3.75
N ASN A 106 -8.97 -2.31 3.06
CA ASN A 106 -8.68 -3.61 3.64
C ASN A 106 -7.71 -4.40 2.76
N LEU A 107 -6.43 -4.36 3.13
CA LEU A 107 -5.35 -4.94 2.35
C LEU A 107 -4.49 -5.86 3.20
N SER A 108 -4.16 -7.03 2.65
CA SER A 108 -3.16 -7.93 3.21
C SER A 108 -2.16 -8.39 2.15
N PRO A 109 -0.88 -8.55 2.53
CA PRO A 109 0.13 -9.01 1.61
C PRO A 109 -0.02 -10.51 1.33
N PRO A 110 0.60 -11.03 0.27
CA PRO A 110 0.78 -12.47 0.11
C PRO A 110 1.62 -13.03 1.28
N THR A 111 1.34 -14.27 1.67
CA THR A 111 2.07 -14.97 2.76
C THR A 111 3.30 -15.72 2.25
N SER A 112 3.48 -15.82 0.94
CA SER A 112 4.58 -16.53 0.28
C SER A 112 4.91 -15.89 -1.07
N GLY A 113 6.03 -16.30 -1.67
CA GLY A 113 6.53 -15.73 -2.92
C GLY A 113 7.50 -14.55 -2.71
N PRO A 114 8.01 -13.96 -3.80
CA PRO A 114 9.08 -12.97 -3.76
C PRO A 114 8.68 -11.65 -3.07
N TYR A 115 7.38 -11.37 -2.98
CA TYR A 115 6.83 -10.15 -2.37
C TYR A 115 6.04 -10.47 -1.09
N ALA A 116 6.28 -11.63 -0.48
CA ALA A 116 5.63 -12.02 0.76
C ALA A 116 5.82 -10.94 1.83
N GLY A 117 4.72 -10.58 2.49
CA GLY A 117 4.70 -9.52 3.50
C GLY A 117 4.64 -8.09 2.96
N ILE A 118 4.81 -7.84 1.66
CA ILE A 118 4.75 -6.48 1.08
C ILE A 118 3.35 -6.22 0.51
N THR A 119 2.68 -5.19 1.03
CA THR A 119 1.32 -4.82 0.59
C THR A 119 1.36 -3.67 -0.40
N ILE A 120 2.16 -2.65 -0.10
CA ILE A 120 2.35 -1.48 -0.96
C ILE A 120 3.85 -1.26 -1.13
N TYR A 121 4.28 -1.13 -2.39
CA TYR A 121 5.61 -0.72 -2.77
C TYR A 121 5.46 0.48 -3.69
N GLN A 122 6.07 1.61 -3.34
CA GLN A 122 6.14 2.80 -4.17
C GLN A 122 7.56 2.95 -4.68
N ALA A 123 7.70 3.06 -6.00
CA ALA A 123 8.99 3.04 -6.65
C ALA A 123 9.88 4.22 -6.24
N HIS A 124 11.19 4.00 -6.25
CA HIS A 124 12.15 5.09 -6.16
C HIS A 124 11.89 6.15 -7.23
N GLY A 125 12.01 7.42 -6.84
CA GLY A 125 11.69 8.58 -7.68
C GLY A 125 10.20 8.92 -7.77
N ASN A 126 9.29 8.06 -7.30
CA ASN A 126 7.89 8.43 -7.12
C ASN A 126 7.69 9.21 -5.81
N THR A 127 7.64 10.54 -5.92
CA THR A 127 7.49 11.46 -4.78
C THR A 127 6.04 11.79 -4.43
N GLN A 128 5.06 11.14 -5.08
CA GLN A 128 3.64 11.38 -4.79
C GLN A 128 3.31 10.97 -3.35
N ALA A 129 2.56 11.79 -2.63
CA ALA A 129 2.20 11.50 -1.25
C ALA A 129 1.31 10.25 -1.15
N LEU A 130 1.69 9.33 -0.28
CA LEU A 130 0.91 8.14 0.04
C LEU A 130 0.02 8.45 1.25
N THR A 131 -1.31 8.52 1.03
CA THR A 131 -2.27 8.82 2.10
C THR A 131 -3.13 7.61 2.40
N LEU A 132 -3.12 7.17 3.65
CA LEU A 132 -3.85 6.03 4.16
C LEU A 132 -4.62 6.46 5.42
N ASN A 133 -5.70 7.23 5.20
CA ASN A 133 -6.58 7.75 6.25
C ASN A 133 -7.95 7.09 6.10
N GLY A 134 -7.99 5.77 6.34
CA GLY A 134 -9.21 5.00 6.23
C GLY A 134 -10.19 5.29 7.38
N GLY A 135 -11.49 5.17 7.10
CA GLY A 135 -12.55 5.19 8.11
C GLY A 135 -12.48 3.97 9.04
N SER A 136 -13.40 3.90 10.01
CA SER A 136 -13.46 2.79 10.97
C SER A 136 -13.57 1.43 10.27
N GLY A 137 -12.85 0.44 10.81
CA GLY A 137 -12.74 -0.91 10.22
C GLY A 137 -11.73 -1.03 9.07
N SER A 138 -10.99 0.03 8.74
CA SER A 138 -9.88 -0.07 7.78
C SER A 138 -8.69 -0.82 8.38
N LEU A 139 -8.11 -1.72 7.59
CA LEU A 139 -6.97 -2.56 7.95
C LEU A 139 -5.99 -2.63 6.79
N VAL A 140 -4.77 -2.16 7.01
CA VAL A 140 -3.64 -2.44 6.11
C VAL A 140 -2.62 -3.21 6.93
N SER A 141 -2.37 -4.45 6.55
CA SER A 141 -1.35 -5.30 7.18
C SER A 141 -0.13 -5.42 6.28
N GLY A 142 1.00 -5.90 6.82
CA GLY A 142 2.25 -6.05 6.07
C GLY A 142 3.09 -4.78 5.98
N PHE A 143 4.07 -4.82 5.09
CA PHE A 143 5.01 -3.74 4.82
C PHE A 143 4.46 -2.77 3.77
N ILE A 144 4.65 -1.49 4.06
CA ILE A 144 4.49 -0.38 3.13
C ILE A 144 5.88 0.19 2.91
N TYR A 145 6.37 0.10 1.67
CA TYR A 145 7.68 0.61 1.28
C TYR A 145 7.49 1.80 0.33
N ALA A 146 7.87 3.00 0.75
CA ALA A 146 7.77 4.21 -0.06
C ALA A 146 8.93 5.17 0.27
N PRO A 147 10.16 4.88 -0.21
CA PRO A 147 11.39 5.49 0.27
C PRO A 147 11.50 6.99 -0.03
N ASP A 148 10.92 7.46 -1.14
CA ASP A 148 11.01 8.85 -1.60
C ASP A 148 9.71 9.65 -1.39
N ALA A 149 8.73 9.07 -0.70
CA ALA A 149 7.37 9.61 -0.58
C ALA A 149 7.05 10.04 0.86
N ALA A 150 6.29 11.14 0.99
CA ALA A 150 5.67 11.48 2.26
C ALA A 150 4.50 10.51 2.53
N ILE A 151 4.61 9.72 3.60
CA ILE A 151 3.54 8.82 4.05
C ILE A 151 2.70 9.51 5.13
N THR A 152 1.40 9.58 4.93
CA THR A 152 0.42 9.97 5.95
C THR A 152 -0.45 8.75 6.26
N TYR A 153 -0.36 8.25 7.50
CA TYR A 153 -1.15 7.13 7.99
C TYR A 153 -1.89 7.56 9.25
N ASN A 154 -3.20 7.75 9.14
CA ASN A 154 -4.08 8.03 10.27
C ASN A 154 -5.03 6.85 10.44
N GLY A 155 -4.77 6.03 11.47
CA GLY A 155 -5.71 5.01 11.91
C GLY A 155 -6.85 5.66 12.68
N ASN A 156 -8.08 5.42 12.25
CA ASN A 156 -9.26 5.71 13.07
C ASN A 156 -9.62 4.44 13.85
N SER A 157 -9.32 4.44 15.15
CA SER A 157 -9.70 3.38 16.08
C SER A 157 -11.12 3.62 16.57
N ASP A 158 -12.01 2.65 16.34
CA ASP A 158 -13.12 2.40 17.28
C ASP A 158 -12.61 1.53 18.43
#